data_AF-A0A537NYW4-F1
#
_entry.id   AF-A0A537NYW4-F1
#
_cell.length_a   1.000
_cell.length_b   1.000
_cell.length_c   1.000
_cell.angle_alpha   90.00
_cell.angle_beta   90.00
_cell.angle_gamma   90.00
#
_symmetry.space_group_name_H-M   'P 1'
#
loop_
_entity.id
_entity.type
_entity.pdbx_description
1 polymer ?
#
loop_
_entity_poly.entity_id
_entity_poly.type
_entity_poly.pdbx_seq_one_letter_code
_entity_poly.pdbx_strand_id
1 'polypeptide(L)'
;MQFKTTGTAKVRSVKCCVLFDRETGAIQHVHRVVTMEGVTEKTDAEIEARALKLAEDHGIKTKKVLITHVDAKAFATRARYKVDTKTRALMRIDSAAK
;
A
#
# COMPACT_ATOMS: atom_id res chain seq x y z
N MET A 1 4.45 7.29 9.31
CA MET A 1 3.93 6.55 10.50
C MET A 1 5.05 5.67 11.05
N GLN A 2 5.14 5.46 12.37
CA GLN A 2 6.17 4.62 13.00
C GLN A 2 5.50 3.35 13.56
N PHE A 3 5.93 2.17 13.12
CA PHE A 3 5.44 0.91 13.67
C PHE A 3 6.07 0.70 15.04
N LYS A 4 5.24 0.53 16.07
CA LYS A 4 5.67 0.18 17.43
C LYS A 4 5.49 -1.33 17.63
N THR A 5 6.50 -1.98 18.16
CA THR A 5 6.49 -3.40 18.50
C THR A 5 6.38 -3.53 20.02
N THR A 6 5.72 -4.57 20.53
CA THR A 6 5.50 -4.78 21.97
C THR A 6 6.63 -5.56 22.65
N GLY A 7 7.81 -5.66 22.02
CA GLY A 7 8.97 -6.44 22.49
C GLY A 7 10.29 -5.95 21.90
N THR A 8 11.35 -6.78 21.95
CA THR A 8 12.70 -6.42 21.47
C THR A 8 12.87 -6.44 19.95
N ALA A 9 11.88 -6.97 19.22
CA ALA A 9 11.95 -7.08 17.78
C ALA A 9 11.95 -5.69 17.12
N LYS A 10 12.99 -5.40 16.34
CA LYS A 10 13.13 -4.14 15.61
C LYS A 10 12.64 -4.30 14.17
N VAL A 11 12.07 -3.22 13.63
CA VAL A 11 11.69 -3.15 12.22
C VAL A 11 12.93 -2.85 11.39
N ARG A 12 13.24 -3.74 10.44
CA ARG A 12 14.31 -3.57 9.47
C ARG A 12 13.86 -2.70 8.30
N SER A 13 12.67 -2.98 7.77
CA SER A 13 12.14 -2.28 6.59
C SER A 13 10.62 -2.36 6.54
N VAL A 14 10.03 -1.44 5.78
CA VAL A 14 8.60 -1.46 5.47
C VAL A 14 8.43 -1.21 3.98
N LYS A 15 7.80 -2.17 3.30
CA LYS A 15 7.39 -2.03 1.90
C LYS A 15 5.89 -1.78 1.84
N CYS A 16 5.47 -0.97 0.87
CA CYS A 16 4.06 -0.62 0.70
C CYS A 16 3.70 -0.63 -0.78
N CYS A 17 2.69 -1.42 -1.14
CA CYS A 17 2.09 -1.37 -2.46
C CYS A 17 0.60 -1.02 -2.36
N VAL A 18 0.11 -0.34 -3.39
CA VAL A 18 -1.25 0.17 -3.46
C VAL A 18 -1.90 -0.40 -4.70
N LEU A 19 -3.05 -1.04 -4.52
CA LEU A 19 -3.91 -1.49 -5.61
C LEU A 19 -4.94 -0.39 -5.85
N PHE A 20 -5.00 0.10 -7.08
CA PHE A 20 -5.89 1.18 -7.46
C PHE A 20 -6.62 0.85 -8.76
N ASP A 21 -7.85 1.34 -8.88
CA ASP A 21 -8.64 1.23 -10.09
C ASP A 21 -7.99 1.99 -11.25
N ARG A 22 -7.81 1.32 -12.39
CA ARG A 22 -7.03 1.85 -13.52
C ARG A 22 -7.64 3.10 -14.17
N GLU A 23 -8.95 3.27 -14.07
CA GLU A 23 -9.69 4.33 -14.78
C GLU A 23 -9.83 5.55 -13.90
N THR A 24 -10.27 5.31 -12.67
CA THR A 24 -10.53 6.37 -11.72
C THR A 24 -9.28 6.75 -10.98
N GLY A 25 -8.37 5.83 -10.63
CA GLY A 25 -7.27 6.04 -9.69
C GLY A 25 -7.65 5.79 -8.23
N ALA A 26 -8.89 5.34 -7.97
CA ALA A 26 -9.37 5.07 -6.62
C ALA A 26 -8.58 3.92 -5.98
N ILE A 27 -8.10 4.12 -4.76
CA ILE A 27 -7.37 3.10 -4.02
C ILE A 27 -8.36 2.06 -3.50
N GLN A 28 -8.17 0.81 -3.90
CA GLN A 28 -9.00 -0.33 -3.50
C GLN A 28 -8.38 -1.11 -2.34
N HIS A 29 -7.04 -1.22 -2.31
CA HIS A 29 -6.33 -1.90 -1.23
C HIS A 29 -4.95 -1.28 -1.01
N VAL A 30 -4.54 -1.16 0.25
CA VAL A 30 -3.19 -0.75 0.64
C VAL A 30 -2.55 -1.89 1.40
N HIS A 31 -1.50 -2.46 0.82
CA HIS A 31 -0.79 -3.58 1.40
C HIS A 31 0.55 -3.10 1.98
N ARG A 32 0.76 -3.30 3.28
CA ARG A 32 2.00 -2.94 3.98
C ARG A 32 2.65 -4.20 4.53
N VAL A 33 3.93 -4.36 4.22
CA VAL A 33 4.74 -5.47 4.69
C VAL A 33 5.83 -4.90 5.58
N VAL A 34 5.79 -5.29 6.85
CA VAL A 34 6.79 -4.90 7.86
C VAL A 34 7.75 -6.06 8.02
N THR A 35 9.01 -5.86 7.65
CA THR A 35 10.07 -6.85 7.82
C THR A 35 10.80 -6.57 9.13
N MET A 36 10.87 -7.57 9.99
CA MET A 36 11.58 -7.49 11.27
C MET A 36 13.05 -7.89 11.09
N GLU A 37 13.93 -7.45 12.00
CA GLU A 37 15.32 -7.94 12.04
C GLU A 37 15.36 -9.47 12.20
N GLY A 38 16.31 -10.11 11.51
CA GLY A 38 16.45 -11.58 11.48
C GLY A 38 15.53 -12.32 10.50
N VAL A 39 14.63 -11.61 9.80
CA VAL A 39 13.72 -12.20 8.81
C VAL A 39 14.18 -11.88 7.38
N THR A 40 14.06 -12.86 6.49
CA THR A 40 14.27 -12.67 5.05
C THR A 40 13.18 -11.76 4.48
N GLU A 41 13.61 -10.68 3.83
CA GLU A 41 12.71 -9.74 3.20
C GLU A 41 12.04 -10.36 1.96
N LYS A 42 10.75 -10.09 1.79
CA LYS A 42 10.00 -10.49 0.60
C LYS A 42 10.35 -9.62 -0.60
N THR A 43 10.40 -10.26 -1.76
CA THR A 43 10.57 -9.55 -3.05
C THR A 43 9.30 -8.80 -3.40
N ASP A 44 9.41 -7.77 -4.25
CA ASP A 44 8.26 -6.96 -4.63
C ASP A 44 7.21 -7.79 -5.37
N ALA A 45 7.64 -8.75 -6.19
CA ALA A 45 6.75 -9.69 -6.87
C ALA A 45 5.96 -10.60 -5.90
N GLU A 46 6.59 -11.10 -4.83
CA GLU A 46 5.88 -11.88 -3.80
C GLU A 46 4.86 -11.02 -3.05
N ILE A 47 5.20 -9.76 -2.77
CA ILE A 47 4.33 -8.80 -2.09
C ILE A 47 3.13 -8.46 -2.98
N GLU A 48 3.36 -8.21 -4.27
CA GLU A 48 2.30 -7.96 -5.25
C GLU A 48 1.35 -9.15 -5.40
N ALA A 49 1.88 -10.37 -5.55
CA ALA A 49 1.07 -11.58 -5.65
C ALA A 49 0.21 -11.78 -4.38
N ARG A 50 0.77 -11.49 -3.20
CA ARG A 50 0.02 -11.56 -1.94
C ARG A 50 -1.07 -10.49 -1.86
N ALA A 51 -0.77 -9.25 -2.28
CA ALA A 51 -1.71 -8.15 -2.26
C ALA A 51 -2.88 -8.38 -3.23
N LEU A 52 -2.61 -8.92 -4.43
CA LEU A 52 -3.63 -9.31 -5.39
C LEU A 52 -4.53 -10.41 -4.83
N LYS A 53 -3.94 -11.48 -4.29
CA LYS A 53 -4.70 -12.58 -3.70
C LYS A 53 -5.64 -12.10 -2.59
N LEU A 54 -5.13 -11.27 -1.67
CA LEU A 54 -5.96 -10.69 -0.61
C LEU A 54 -7.04 -9.75 -1.16
N ALA A 55 -6.78 -9.01 -2.23
CA ALA A 55 -7.80 -8.20 -2.86
C ALA A 55 -8.93 -9.06 -3.45
N GLU A 56 -8.60 -10.18 -4.10
CA GLU A 56 -9.58 -11.14 -4.62
C GLU A 56 -10.39 -11.79 -3.51
N ASP A 57 -9.73 -12.21 -2.42
CA ASP A 57 -10.38 -12.80 -1.24
C ASP A 57 -11.40 -11.82 -0.62
N HIS A 58 -11.18 -10.51 -0.78
CA HIS A 58 -12.07 -9.44 -0.32
C HIS A 58 -13.07 -8.94 -1.40
N GLY A 59 -13.18 -9.63 -2.53
CA GLY A 59 -14.16 -9.33 -3.59
C GLY A 59 -13.75 -8.21 -4.56
N ILE A 60 -12.49 -7.75 -4.53
CA ILE A 60 -11.99 -6.74 -5.45
C ILE A 60 -11.64 -7.41 -6.79
N LYS A 61 -12.16 -6.86 -7.90
CA LYS A 61 -11.90 -7.37 -9.25
C LYS A 61 -10.48 -6.99 -9.71
N THR A 62 -9.53 -7.91 -9.54
CA THR A 62 -8.12 -7.72 -9.91
C THR A 62 -7.87 -7.33 -11.36
N LYS A 63 -8.73 -7.76 -12.31
CA LYS A 63 -8.62 -7.35 -13.72
C LYS A 63 -8.72 -5.84 -13.97
N LYS A 64 -9.30 -5.09 -13.02
CA LYS A 64 -9.47 -3.62 -13.13
C LYS A 64 -8.47 -2.83 -12.29
N VAL A 65 -7.63 -3.50 -11.51
CA VAL A 65 -6.69 -2.82 -10.62
C VAL A 65 -5.27 -2.89 -11.16
N LEU A 66 -4.52 -1.82 -10.92
CA LEU A 66 -3.09 -1.74 -11.13
C LEU A 66 -2.40 -1.62 -9.78
N ILE A 67 -1.10 -1.94 -9.75
CA ILE A 67 -0.27 -1.85 -8.55
C ILE A 67 0.76 -0.75 -8.72
N THR A 68 0.99 0.02 -7.66
CA THR A 68 2.13 0.93 -7.56
C THR A 68 2.78 0.80 -6.19
N HIS A 69 4.11 0.84 -6.14
CA HIS A 69 4.86 0.87 -4.88
C HIS A 69 5.03 2.32 -4.44
N VAL A 70 4.83 2.55 -3.15
CA VAL A 70 4.89 3.88 -2.55
C VAL A 70 5.72 3.82 -1.28
N ASP A 71 6.28 4.96 -0.88
CA ASP A 71 6.91 5.04 0.45
C ASP A 71 5.84 4.78 1.53
N ALA A 72 6.10 3.84 2.42
CA ALA A 72 5.23 3.53 3.55
C ALA A 72 4.97 4.74 4.46
N LYS A 73 5.86 5.74 4.45
CA LYS A 73 5.75 7.01 5.17
C LYS A 73 4.92 8.06 4.43
N ALA A 74 4.60 7.88 3.15
CA ALA A 74 3.85 8.85 2.34
C ALA A 74 2.40 9.06 2.83
N PHE A 75 1.85 8.09 3.58
CA PHE A 75 0.53 8.21 4.17
C PHE A 75 0.56 9.01 5.47
N ALA A 76 -0.07 10.18 5.45
CA ALA A 76 -0.38 10.97 6.61
C ALA A 76 -1.63 10.44 7.32
N THR A 77 -1.69 10.67 8.64
CA THR A 77 -2.84 10.23 9.45
C THR A 77 -4.09 11.02 9.06
N ARG A 78 -5.23 10.34 8.91
CA ARG A 78 -6.54 10.91 8.54
C ARG A 78 -6.60 11.62 7.17
N ALA A 79 -5.59 11.50 6.33
CA ALA A 79 -5.62 12.03 4.96
C ALA A 79 -6.23 11.01 3.99
N ARG A 80 -6.95 11.50 2.98
CA ARG A 80 -7.44 10.69 1.86
C ARG A 80 -6.46 10.77 0.70
N TYR A 81 -6.32 9.66 0.00
CA TYR A 81 -5.37 9.52 -1.10
C TYR A 81 -6.03 8.87 -2.32
N LYS A 82 -5.41 9.12 -3.46
CA LYS A 82 -5.74 8.57 -4.76
C LYS A 82 -4.45 8.34 -5.54
N VAL A 83 -4.44 7.45 -6.51
CA VAL A 83 -3.29 7.29 -7.42
C VAL A 83 -3.59 8.01 -8.72
N ASP A 84 -2.63 8.81 -9.20
CA ASP A 84 -2.69 9.37 -10.54
C ASP A 84 -2.53 8.25 -11.57
N THR A 85 -3.50 8.06 -12.47
CA THR A 85 -3.51 6.92 -13.40
C THR A 85 -2.45 7.02 -14.50
N LYS A 86 -1.89 8.21 -14.76
CA LYS A 86 -0.88 8.44 -15.79
C LYS A 86 0.53 8.25 -15.24
N THR A 87 0.81 8.87 -14.11
CA THR A 87 2.13 8.91 -13.48
C THR A 87 2.32 7.81 -12.44
N ARG A 88 1.23 7.15 -12.01
CA ARG A 88 1.18 6.16 -10.92
C ARG A 88 1.67 6.70 -9.58
N ALA A 89 1.67 8.02 -9.42
CA ALA A 89 2.05 8.70 -8.20
C ALA A 89 0.91 8.73 -7.19
N LEU A 90 1.23 8.60 -5.90
CA LEU A 90 0.28 8.76 -4.81
C LEU A 90 -0.03 10.25 -4.60
N MET A 91 -1.29 10.63 -4.82
CA MET A 91 -1.79 11.99 -4.64
C MET A 91 -2.66 12.07 -3.40
N ARG A 92 -2.45 13.11 -2.60
CA ARG A 92 -3.35 13.45 -1.50
C ARG A 92 -4.58 14.15 -2.09
N ILE A 93 -5.76 13.67 -1.73
CA ILE A 93 -7.03 14.29 -2.05
C ILE A 93 -7.58 14.87 -0.76
N ASP A 94 -7.02 15.99 -0.31
CA ASP A 94 -7.63 16.73 0.78
C ASP A 94 -9.05 17.10 0.37
N SER A 95 -10.02 16.54 1.07
CA SER A 95 -11.36 17.12 1.08
C SER A 95 -11.20 18.47 1.76
N ALA A 96 -11.12 19.55 0.97
CA ALA A 96 -11.49 20.86 1.45
C ALA A 96 -12.96 20.77 1.86
N ALA A 97 -13.21 20.36 3.09
CA ALA A 97 -14.49 20.43 3.75
C ALA A 97 -14.27 21.27 5.01
N LYS A 98 -14.47 22.57 4.78
CA LYS A 98 -14.97 23.62 5.68
C LYS A 98 -15.18 23.24 7.14
#